data_AF-V9W9T5-F1
#
_entry.id   AF-V9W9T5-F1
#
_cell.length_a   1.000
_cell.length_b   1.000
_cell.length_c   1.000
_cell.angle_alpha   90.00
_cell.angle_beta   90.00
_cell.angle_gamma   90.00
#
_symmetry.space_group_name_H-M   'P 1'
#
loop_
_entity.id
_entity.type
_entity.pdbx_description
1 polymer ?
#
loop_
_entity_poly.entity_id
_entity_poly.type
_entity_poly.pdbx_seq_one_letter_code
_entity_poly.pdbx_strand_id
1 'polypeptide(L)'
;MLLLMGAGVITAIPLLLFAAGAKRISFTLVGFLQYVAPTIMLILGLFLFHEPFSLPQLLSFILIWIALIIFSLSRSWELLRKRKLNSKPEFQKM
;
A
#
# COMPACT_ATOMS: atom_id res chain seq x y z
N MET A 1 0.37 33.26 4.73
CA MET A 1 -0.64 32.87 3.73
C MET A 1 -0.05 32.11 2.55
N LEU A 2 1.06 32.55 1.96
CA LEU A 2 1.71 31.86 0.84
C LEU A 2 2.03 30.36 1.12
N LEU A 3 2.50 30.03 2.33
CA LEU A 3 2.73 28.65 2.75
C LEU A 3 1.45 27.80 2.80
N LEU A 4 0.32 28.37 3.24
CA LEU A 4 -0.96 27.68 3.32
C LEU A 4 -1.54 27.41 1.93
N MET A 5 -1.43 28.39 1.03
CA MET A 5 -1.83 28.22 -0.37
C MET A 5 -0.94 27.19 -1.08
N GLY A 6 0.37 27.20 -0.81
CA GLY A 6 1.34 26.22 -1.31
C GLY A 6 1.05 24.79 -0.82
N ALA A 7 0.64 24.62 0.44
CA ALA A 7 0.25 23.32 0.99
C ALA A 7 -0.94 22.73 0.22
N GLY A 8 -1.95 23.55 -0.11
CA GLY A 8 -3.09 23.11 -0.92
C GLY A 8 -2.67 22.57 -2.29
N VAL A 9 -1.76 23.26 -2.98
CA VAL A 9 -1.25 22.82 -4.30
C VAL A 9 -0.44 21.52 -4.17
N ILE A 10 0.46 21.44 -3.19
CA ILE A 10 1.30 20.27 -2.95
C ILE A 10 0.47 19.03 -2.60
N THR A 11 -0.68 19.18 -1.92
CA THR A 11 -1.59 18.06 -1.64
C THR A 11 -2.50 17.73 -2.82
N ALA A 12 -3.03 18.75 -3.52
CA ALA A 12 -3.99 18.54 -4.60
C ALA A 12 -3.38 17.79 -5.79
N ILE A 13 -2.15 18.11 -6.18
CA ILE A 13 -1.46 17.48 -7.33
C ILE A 13 -1.38 15.93 -7.17
N PRO A 14 -0.78 15.37 -6.11
CA PRO A 14 -0.70 13.93 -5.94
C PRO A 14 -2.08 13.30 -5.77
N LEU A 15 -3.06 13.98 -5.16
CA LEU A 15 -4.42 13.47 -5.04
C LEU A 15 -5.10 13.32 -6.41
N LEU A 16 -4.95 14.32 -7.29
CA LEU A 16 -5.50 14.28 -8.65
C LEU A 16 -4.82 13.20 -9.50
N LEU A 17 -3.49 13.06 -9.40
CA LEU A 17 -2.74 12.00 -10.06
C LEU A 17 -3.18 10.61 -9.55
N PHE A 18 -3.35 10.46 -8.24
CA PHE A 18 -3.85 9.23 -7.64
C PHE A 18 -5.28 8.92 -8.11
N ALA A 19 -6.20 9.89 -8.08
CA ALA A 19 -7.58 9.70 -8.52
C ALA A 19 -7.68 9.31 -10.00
N ALA A 20 -6.80 9.86 -10.86
CA ALA A 20 -6.71 9.49 -12.26
C ALA A 20 -6.14 8.07 -12.44
N GLY A 21 -5.11 7.70 -11.68
CA GLY A 21 -4.47 6.37 -11.74
C GLY A 21 -5.31 5.26 -11.13
N ALA A 22 -5.97 5.50 -10.00
CA ALA A 22 -6.79 4.54 -9.27
C ALA A 22 -7.97 4.00 -10.11
N LYS A 23 -8.46 4.77 -11.08
CA LYS A 23 -9.49 4.33 -12.04
C LYS A 23 -9.00 3.25 -13.01
N ARG A 24 -7.68 3.07 -13.16
CA ARG A 24 -7.06 2.18 -14.17
C ARG A 24 -6.40 0.93 -13.58
N ILE A 25 -6.29 0.82 -12.26
CA ILE A 25 -5.65 -0.31 -11.57
C ILE A 25 -6.64 -1.02 -10.65
N SER A 26 -6.40 -2.30 -10.38
CA SER A 26 -7.27 -3.06 -9.47
C SER A 26 -7.14 -2.52 -8.03
N PHE A 27 -8.23 -2.56 -7.24
CA PHE A 27 -8.22 -2.18 -5.82
C PHE A 27 -7.15 -2.90 -4.98
N THR A 28 -6.73 -4.07 -5.45
CA THR A 28 -5.62 -4.85 -4.89
C THR A 28 -4.28 -4.13 -4.99
N LEU A 29 -3.99 -3.62 -6.19
CA LEU A 29 -2.78 -2.86 -6.48
C LEU A 29 -2.80 -1.50 -5.77
N VAL A 30 -3.97 -0.87 -5.67
CA VAL A 30 -4.16 0.37 -4.89
C VAL A 30 -3.77 0.16 -3.43
N GLY A 31 -4.30 -0.90 -2.79
CA GLY A 31 -3.97 -1.23 -1.41
C GLY A 31 -2.48 -1.52 -1.22
N PHE A 32 -1.85 -2.19 -2.18
CA PHE A 32 -0.41 -2.46 -2.15
C PHE A 32 0.43 -1.17 -2.26
N LEU A 33 0.06 -0.26 -3.17
CA LEU A 33 0.72 1.03 -3.36
C LEU A 33 0.60 1.94 -2.12
N GLN A 34 -0.52 1.85 -1.38
CA GLN A 34 -0.69 2.63 -0.16
C GLN A 34 0.30 2.26 0.94
N TYR A 35 0.91 1.07 0.91
CA TYR A 35 2.00 0.72 1.84
C TYR A 35 3.30 1.51 1.60
N VAL A 36 3.43 2.19 0.46
CA VAL A 36 4.53 3.12 0.22
C VAL A 36 4.39 4.37 1.11
N ALA A 37 3.16 4.79 1.42
CA ALA A 37 2.89 5.98 2.23
C ALA A 37 3.52 5.94 3.64
N PRO A 38 3.32 4.88 4.47
CA PRO A 38 3.98 4.80 5.78
C PRO A 38 5.50 4.73 5.67
N THR A 39 6.04 4.18 4.57
CA THR A 39 7.49 4.15 4.32
C THR A 39 8.04 5.54 4.03
N ILE A 40 7.37 6.31 3.15
CA ILE A 40 7.73 7.70 2.86
C ILE A 40 7.61 8.56 4.13
N MET A 41 6.54 8.40 4.91
CA MET A 41 6.39 9.11 6.20
C MET A 41 7.56 8.83 7.15
N LEU A 42 8.01 7.58 7.24
CA LEU A 42 9.17 7.22 8.06
C LEU A 42 10.46 7.92 7.58
N ILE A 43 10.70 7.87 6.26
CA ILE A 43 11.88 8.48 5.64
C ILE A 43 11.86 9.99 5.85
N LEU A 44 10.72 10.65 5.63
CA LEU A 44 10.57 12.08 5.87
C LEU A 44 10.77 12.43 7.35
N GLY A 45 10.22 11.63 8.27
CA GLY A 45 10.42 11.80 9.72
C GLY A 45 11.90 11.77 10.12
N LEU A 46 12.65 10.79 9.60
CA LEU A 46 14.08 10.60 9.90
C LEU A 46 14.98 11.65 9.23
N PHE A 47 14.82 11.87 7.92
CA PHE A 47 15.76 12.66 7.12
C PHE A 47 15.40 14.14 6.96
N LEU A 48 14.10 14.47 6.92
CA LEU A 48 13.67 15.84 6.71
C LEU A 48 13.39 16.53 8.04
N PHE A 49 12.59 15.88 8.89
CA PHE A 49 12.17 16.44 10.18
C PHE A 49 13.17 16.16 11.32
N HIS A 50 14.14 15.26 11.11
CA HIS A 50 15.15 14.88 12.12
C HIS A 50 14.54 14.50 13.47
N GLU A 51 13.32 13.93 13.44
CA GLU A 51 12.61 13.55 14.66
C GLU A 51 13.36 12.41 15.36
N PRO A 52 13.53 12.47 16.69
CA PRO A 52 14.19 11.40 17.43
C PRO A 52 13.37 10.13 17.28
N PHE A 53 13.96 9.15 16.60
CA PHE A 53 13.31 7.88 16.34
C PHE A 53 13.11 7.12 17.64
N SER A 54 11.92 7.23 18.21
CA SER A 54 11.60 6.69 19.53
C SER A 54 11.20 5.21 19.43
N LEU A 55 11.48 4.45 20.49
CA LEU A 55 11.10 3.04 20.62
C LEU A 55 9.62 2.75 20.22
N PRO A 56 8.63 3.58 20.59
CA PRO A 56 7.24 3.39 20.15
C PRO A 56 7.02 3.49 18.63
N GLN A 57 7.76 4.35 17.93
CA GLN A 57 7.65 4.50 16.47
C GLN A 57 8.25 3.30 15.75
N LEU A 58 9.35 2.74 16.26
CA LEU A 58 9.94 1.49 15.76
C LEU A 58 8.96 0.31 15.93
N LEU A 59 8.36 0.17 17.11
CA LEU A 59 7.38 -0.89 17.38
C LEU A 59 6.17 -0.78 16.45
N SER A 60 5.65 0.44 16.26
CA SER A 60 4.54 0.70 15.35
C SER A 60 4.90 0.34 13.91
N PHE A 61 6.11 0.69 13.46
CA PHE A 61 6.60 0.34 12.12
C PHE A 61 6.72 -1.16 11.92
N ILE A 62 7.33 -1.88 12.88
CA ILE A 62 7.46 -3.34 12.85
C ILE A 62 6.09 -4.01 12.80
N LEU A 63 5.12 -3.53 13.60
CA LEU A 63 3.77 -4.08 13.65
C LEU A 63 3.06 -3.95 12.29
N ILE A 64 3.18 -2.80 11.63
CA ILE A 64 2.62 -2.55 10.29
C ILE A 64 3.24 -3.53 9.28
N TRP A 65 4.55 -3.73 9.31
CA TRP A 65 5.24 -4.66 8.43
C TRP A 65 4.86 -6.12 8.65
N ILE A 66 4.68 -6.53 9.91
CA ILE A 66 4.20 -7.88 10.24
C ILE A 66 2.80 -8.10 9.65
N ALA A 67 1.87 -7.17 9.88
CA ALA A 67 0.51 -7.25 9.33
C ALA A 67 0.53 -7.32 7.79
N LEU A 68 1.42 -6.56 7.14
CA LEU A 68 1.59 -6.53 5.70
C LEU A 68 2.14 -7.84 5.14
N ILE A 69 3.15 -8.43 5.80
CA ILE A 69 3.70 -9.74 5.42
C ILE A 69 2.61 -10.81 5.51
N ILE A 70 1.85 -10.83 6.61
CA ILE A 70 0.75 -11.79 6.80
C ILE A 70 -0.31 -11.62 5.70
N PHE A 71 -0.73 -10.39 5.42
CA PHE A 71 -1.71 -10.09 4.39
C PHE A 71 -1.21 -10.48 2.99
N SER A 72 0.03 -10.14 2.65
CA SER A 72 0.67 -10.45 1.37
C SER A 72 0.82 -11.95 1.15
N LEU A 73 1.23 -12.69 2.18
CA LEU A 73 1.32 -14.16 2.14
C LEU A 73 -0.06 -14.78 1.98
N SER A 74 -1.05 -14.38 2.81
CA SER A 74 -2.43 -14.88 2.71
C SER A 74 -3.00 -14.69 1.31
N ARG A 75 -2.79 -13.51 0.72
CA ARG A 75 -3.25 -13.18 -0.63
C ARG A 75 -2.55 -14.00 -1.71
N SER A 76 -1.23 -14.16 -1.61
CA SER A 76 -0.46 -14.98 -2.56
C SER A 76 -0.91 -16.45 -2.51
N TRP A 77 -1.21 -16.96 -1.31
CA TRP A 77 -1.78 -18.29 -1.11
C TRP A 77 -3.18 -18.45 -1.73
N GLU A 78 -4.05 -17.45 -1.63
CA GLU A 78 -5.38 -17.49 -2.27
C GLU A 78 -5.29 -17.51 -3.80
N LEU A 79 -4.39 -16.72 -4.39
CA LEU A 79 -4.16 -16.70 -5.84
C LEU A 79 -3.66 -18.05 -6.37
N LEU A 80 -2.78 -18.72 -5.61
CA LEU A 80 -2.31 -20.07 -5.92
C LEU A 80 -3.42 -21.12 -5.75
N ARG A 81 -4.29 -20.97 -4.74
CA ARG A 81 -5.40 -21.88 -4.47
C ARG A 81 -6.50 -21.81 -5.54
N LYS A 82 -6.78 -20.61 -6.07
CA LYS A 82 -7.75 -20.43 -7.18
C LYS A 82 -7.28 -21.05 -8.49
N ARG A 83 -5.96 -21.13 -8.76
CA ARG A 83 -5.43 -21.85 -9.93
C ARG A 83 -5.68 -23.36 -9.89
N LYS A 84 -5.72 -23.97 -8.69
CA LYS A 84 -5.90 -25.42 -8.50
C LYS A 84 -7.36 -25.89 -8.61
N LEU A 85 -8.32 -24.98 -8.40
CA LEU A 85 -9.77 -25.28 -8.49
C LEU A 85 -10.32 -25.07 -9.92
N ASN A 86 -9.71 -24.20 -10.71
CA ASN A 86 -10.09 -23.94 -12.11
C ASN A 86 -9.38 -24.87 -13.12
N SER A 87 -8.63 -25.87 -12.65
CA SER A 87 -7.92 -26.86 -13.46
C SER A 87 -8.58 -28.24 -13.45
N LYS A 88 -9.84 -28.36 -13.04
CA LYS A 88 -10.65 -29.55 -13.34
C LYS A 88 -11.31 -29.29 -14.70
N PRO A 89 -10.78 -29.85 -15.79
CA PRO A 89 -11.39 -29.65 -17.10
C PRO A 89 -12.70 -30.43 -17.16
N GLU A 90 -13.71 -29.82 -17.75
CA GLU A 90 -15.08 -30.31 -17.98
C GLU A 90 -15.21 -31.62 -18.79
N PHE A 91 -14.15 -32.41 -18.96
CA PHE A 91 -14.14 -33.62 -19.80
C PHE A 91 -14.84 -34.86 -19.19
N GLN A 92 -15.79 -34.69 -18.26
CA GLN A 92 -16.53 -35.81 -17.68
C GLN A 92 -18.05 -35.74 -17.95
N LYS A 93 -18.49 -34.88 -18.88
CA LYS A 93 -19.92 -34.75 -19.27
C LYS A 93 -20.20 -34.89 -20.78
N MET A 94 -19.31 -35.53 -21.54
CA MET A 94 -19.60 -35.95 -22.92
C MET A 94 -19.44 -37.46 -23.06
#